data_AF-A0A2E5Z7F0-F1
#
_entry.id   AF-A0A2E5Z7F0-F1
#
_cell.length_a   1.000
_cell.length_b   1.000
_cell.length_c   1.000
_cell.angle_alpha   90.00
_cell.angle_beta   90.00
_cell.angle_gamma   90.00
#
_symmetry.space_group_name_H-M   'P 1'
#
loop_
_entity.id
_entity.type
_entity.pdbx_description
1 polymer ?
#
loop_
_entity_poly.entity_id
_entity_poly.type
_entity_poly.pdbx_seq_one_letter_code
_entity_poly.pdbx_strand_id
1 'polypeptide(L)'
;MLDIFYIFIAFGIGFGNATQLVMISAISKSRGSVEGAFTSLVSTVLGIALILSFLALRQGNIALPQPLDRLTFYLFLTALCLVALLTVMKGLNVYFAITGLFALPFLIGAGLIGPKIGVGLYLVIVLAGQMTGAVVHDHFGTFGNAIHRFDLLRALGIFALLTGVVLVRGVR
;
A
#
# COMPACT_ATOMS: atom_id res chain seq x y z
N MET A 1 5.26 -24.65 -6.99
CA MET A 1 4.17 -24.19 -6.10
C MET A 1 4.51 -22.88 -5.37
N LEU A 2 5.73 -22.71 -4.84
CA LEU A 2 6.14 -21.51 -4.12
C LEU A 2 6.01 -20.21 -4.95
N ASP A 3 6.30 -20.25 -6.25
CA ASP A 3 6.22 -19.06 -7.12
C ASP A 3 4.79 -18.57 -7.31
N ILE A 4 3.83 -19.48 -7.43
CA ILE A 4 2.40 -19.13 -7.56
C ILE A 4 1.90 -18.43 -6.29
N PHE A 5 2.37 -18.87 -5.13
CA PHE A 5 2.06 -18.23 -3.86
C PHE A 5 2.58 -16.78 -3.81
N TYR A 6 3.82 -16.54 -4.24
CA TYR A 6 4.37 -15.19 -4.32
C TYR A 6 3.66 -14.29 -5.34
N ILE A 7 3.25 -14.86 -6.48
CA ILE A 7 2.43 -14.16 -7.48
C ILE A 7 1.10 -13.71 -6.86
N PHE A 8 0.43 -14.59 -6.12
CA PHE A 8 -0.83 -14.25 -5.46
C PHE A 8 -0.66 -13.14 -4.39
N ILE A 9 0.42 -13.21 -3.60
CA ILE A 9 0.74 -12.15 -2.63
C ILE A 9 1.03 -10.82 -3.34
N ALA A 10 1.86 -10.82 -4.40
CA ALA A 10 2.16 -9.61 -5.16
C ALA A 10 0.91 -8.99 -5.79
N PHE A 11 -0.02 -9.82 -6.27
CA PHE A 11 -1.30 -9.35 -6.76
C PHE A 11 -2.13 -8.71 -5.65
N GLY A 12 -2.20 -9.33 -4.48
CA GLY A 12 -2.89 -8.78 -3.30
C GLY A 12 -2.27 -7.47 -2.81
N ILE A 13 -0.94 -7.35 -2.83
CA ILE A 13 -0.22 -6.10 -2.57
C ILE A 13 -0.68 -5.00 -3.54
N GLY A 14 -0.78 -5.35 -4.83
CA GLY A 14 -1.29 -4.45 -5.85
C GLY A 14 -2.72 -3.99 -5.57
N PHE A 15 -3.61 -4.92 -5.25
CA PHE A 15 -4.98 -4.59 -4.89
C PHE A 15 -5.03 -3.63 -3.67
N GLY A 16 -4.25 -3.89 -2.63
CA GLY A 16 -4.15 -3.02 -1.46
C GLY A 16 -3.67 -1.61 -1.80
N ASN A 17 -2.69 -1.47 -2.69
CA ASN A 17 -2.26 -0.16 -3.19
C ASN A 17 -3.39 0.59 -3.93
N ALA A 18 -4.28 -0.12 -4.62
CA ALA A 18 -5.45 0.52 -5.22
C ALA A 18 -6.43 1.01 -4.15
N THR A 19 -6.68 0.23 -3.12
CA THR A 19 -7.49 0.66 -1.96
C THR A 19 -6.90 1.92 -1.32
N GLN A 20 -5.58 1.98 -1.11
CA GLN A 20 -4.89 3.18 -0.63
C GLN A 20 -5.17 4.39 -1.51
N LEU A 21 -4.99 4.25 -2.82
CA LEU A 21 -5.17 5.36 -3.75
C LEU A 21 -6.61 5.88 -3.75
N VAL A 22 -7.59 4.98 -3.67
CA VAL A 22 -9.01 5.33 -3.61
C VAL A 22 -9.34 6.05 -2.29
N MET A 23 -8.74 5.64 -1.16
CA MET A 23 -8.86 6.34 0.12
C MET A 23 -8.24 7.75 0.06
N ILE A 24 -7.04 7.89 -0.51
CA ILE A 24 -6.39 9.19 -0.73
C ILE A 24 -7.30 10.08 -1.57
N SER A 25 -7.84 9.57 -2.69
CA SER A 25 -8.74 10.32 -3.57
C SER A 25 -10.00 10.81 -2.84
N ALA A 26 -10.59 9.96 -1.99
CA ALA A 26 -11.76 10.33 -1.18
C ALA A 26 -11.43 11.46 -0.19
N ILE A 27 -10.28 11.40 0.49
CA ILE A 27 -9.81 12.50 1.35
C ILE A 27 -9.56 13.75 0.50
N SER A 28 -8.90 13.60 -0.65
CA SER A 28 -8.57 14.72 -1.53
C SER A 28 -9.79 15.49 -2.03
N LYS A 29 -10.93 14.82 -2.23
CA LYS A 29 -12.20 15.47 -2.61
C LYS A 29 -12.82 16.31 -1.49
N SER A 30 -12.63 15.91 -0.23
CA SER A 30 -13.23 16.60 0.92
C SER A 30 -12.34 17.66 1.55
N ARG A 31 -11.01 17.51 1.43
CA ARG A 31 -10.01 18.29 2.15
C ARG A 31 -8.89 18.86 1.29
N GLY A 32 -8.87 18.54 0.00
CA GLY A 32 -7.80 18.93 -0.91
C GLY A 32 -6.71 17.87 -1.07
N SER A 33 -6.01 17.90 -2.20
CA SER A 33 -5.03 16.89 -2.61
C SER A 33 -3.89 16.69 -1.61
N VAL A 34 -3.40 17.79 -1.04
CA VAL A 34 -2.28 17.79 -0.08
C VAL A 34 -2.66 17.05 1.21
N GLU A 35 -3.86 17.27 1.76
CA GLU A 35 -4.28 16.60 2.99
C GLU A 35 -4.43 15.08 2.79
N GLY A 36 -4.95 14.64 1.64
CA GLY A 36 -5.05 13.21 1.32
C GLY A 36 -3.68 12.53 1.26
N ALA A 37 -2.75 13.13 0.52
CA ALA A 37 -1.38 12.63 0.41
C ALA A 37 -0.66 12.63 1.77
N PHE A 38 -0.80 13.72 2.53
CA PHE A 38 -0.17 13.87 3.84
C PHE A 38 -0.72 12.88 4.87
N THR A 39 -2.03 12.62 4.87
CA THR A 39 -2.65 11.58 5.72
C THR A 39 -2.04 10.21 5.46
N SER A 40 -1.91 9.84 4.18
CA SER A 40 -1.29 8.57 3.79
C SER A 40 0.18 8.52 4.21
N LEU A 41 0.93 9.59 4.00
CA LEU A 41 2.34 9.68 4.37
C LEU A 41 2.52 9.45 5.87
N VAL A 42 1.83 10.24 6.70
CA VAL A 42 1.92 10.17 8.17
C VAL A 42 1.49 8.80 8.68
N SER A 43 0.40 8.23 8.14
CA SER A 43 -0.08 6.89 8.48
C SER A 43 0.96 5.81 8.13
N THR A 44 1.64 5.93 6.98
CA THR A 44 2.68 4.97 6.56
C THR A 44 3.88 5.03 7.50
N VAL A 45 4.37 6.24 7.80
CA VAL A 45 5.52 6.45 8.69
C VAL A 45 5.19 5.98 10.11
N LEU A 46 3.98 6.26 10.61
CA LEU A 46 3.51 5.76 11.90
C LEU A 46 3.51 4.23 11.95
N GLY A 47 3.00 3.56 10.90
CA GLY A 47 3.00 2.10 10.82
C GLY A 47 4.40 1.51 10.88
N ILE A 48 5.35 2.07 10.14
CA ILE A 48 6.77 1.66 10.18
C ILE A 48 7.36 1.92 11.57
N ALA A 49 7.14 3.11 12.13
CA ALA A 49 7.67 3.48 13.43
C ALA A 49 7.17 2.54 14.54
N LEU A 50 5.88 2.16 14.52
CA LEU A 50 5.32 1.19 15.47
C LEU A 50 5.95 -0.20 15.34
N ILE A 51 6.13 -0.70 14.12
CA ILE A 51 6.79 -1.99 13.87
C ILE A 51 8.23 -1.95 14.40
N LEU A 52 8.98 -0.89 14.10
CA LEU A 52 10.37 -0.75 14.53
C LEU A 52 10.49 -0.52 16.04
N SER A 53 9.60 0.24 16.66
CA SER A 53 9.52 0.36 18.13
C SER A 53 9.30 -1.00 18.77
N PHE A 54 8.38 -1.81 18.24
CA PHE A 54 8.11 -3.15 18.75
C PHE A 54 9.31 -4.10 18.57
N LEU A 55 9.98 -4.05 17.42
CA LEU A 55 11.18 -4.84 17.17
C LEU A 55 12.36 -4.42 18.06
N ALA A 56 12.57 -3.11 18.26
CA ALA A 56 13.60 -2.57 19.14
C ALA A 56 13.39 -3.02 20.59
N LEU A 57 12.14 -3.05 21.08
CA LEU A 57 11.81 -3.56 22.41
C LEU A 57 12.10 -5.07 22.57
N ARG A 58 11.98 -5.85 21.49
CA ARG A 58 12.21 -7.31 21.52
C ARG A 58 13.68 -7.70 21.35
N GLN A 59 14.39 -7.03 20.44
CA GLN A 59 15.73 -7.45 20.00
C GLN A 59 16.85 -6.63 20.65
N GLY A 60 16.53 -5.52 21.31
CA GLY A 60 17.48 -4.66 22.02
C GLY A 60 18.35 -3.78 21.10
N ASN A 61 18.72 -4.28 19.91
CA ASN A 61 19.45 -3.52 18.90
C ASN A 61 18.91 -3.82 17.49
N ILE A 62 18.67 -2.78 16.70
CA ILE A 62 18.28 -2.92 15.29
C ILE A 62 19.52 -2.54 14.48
N ALA A 63 19.99 -3.41 13.58
CA ALA A 63 21.20 -3.17 12.79
C ALA A 63 21.04 -2.04 11.74
N LEU A 64 20.78 -0.81 12.21
CA LEU A 64 20.64 0.41 11.43
C LEU A 64 21.68 1.44 11.88
N PRO A 65 22.13 2.33 10.98
CA PRO A 65 23.09 3.37 11.33
C PRO A 65 22.58 4.29 12.44
N GLN A 66 23.44 4.73 13.34
CA GLN A 66 23.06 5.72 14.35
C GLN A 66 22.62 7.04 13.66
N PRO A 67 21.55 7.70 14.13
CA PRO A 67 20.78 7.46 15.35
C PRO A 67 19.59 6.49 15.22
N LEU A 68 19.39 5.86 14.07
CA LEU A 68 18.24 4.99 13.78
C LEU A 68 18.28 3.65 14.56
N ASP A 69 19.37 3.31 15.23
CA ASP A 69 19.41 2.13 16.12
C ASP A 69 18.63 2.36 17.43
N ARG A 70 18.48 3.62 17.87
CA ARG A 70 17.97 3.91 19.22
C ARG A 70 16.46 3.74 19.33
N LEU A 71 16.00 2.96 20.31
CA LEU A 71 14.57 2.84 20.67
C LEU A 71 13.91 4.21 20.90
N THR A 72 14.60 5.15 21.54
CA THR A 72 14.08 6.49 21.81
C THR A 72 13.72 7.25 20.54
N PHE A 73 14.47 7.03 19.45
CA PHE A 73 14.17 7.63 18.16
C PHE A 73 12.83 7.13 17.61
N TYR A 74 12.58 5.82 17.67
CA TYR A 74 11.31 5.24 17.19
C TYR A 74 10.12 5.61 18.06
N LEU A 75 10.28 5.68 19.39
CA LEU A 75 9.22 6.14 20.28
C LEU A 75 8.89 7.61 20.03
N PHE A 76 9.91 8.45 19.85
CA PHE A 76 9.72 9.86 19.49
C PHE A 76 9.01 10.01 18.14
N LEU A 77 9.44 9.27 17.11
CA LEU A 77 8.83 9.28 15.79
C LEU A 77 7.37 8.80 15.83
N THR A 78 7.10 7.75 16.59
CA THR A 78 5.74 7.23 16.81
C THR A 78 4.86 8.28 17.47
N ALA A 79 5.31 8.91 18.56
CA ALA A 79 4.56 9.96 19.24
C ALA A 79 4.29 11.16 18.32
N LEU A 80 5.30 11.60 17.57
CA LEU A 80 5.18 12.70 16.61
C LEU A 80 4.17 12.38 15.49
N CYS A 81 4.29 11.20 14.87
CA CYS A 81 3.38 10.79 13.79
C CYS A 81 1.97 10.51 14.30
N LEU A 82 1.81 10.02 15.53
CA LEU A 82 0.50 9.83 16.14
C LEU A 82 -0.19 11.17 16.35
N VAL A 83 0.50 12.16 16.91
CA VAL A 83 -0.05 13.52 17.08
C VAL A 83 -0.39 14.13 15.71
N ALA A 84 0.50 14.02 14.73
CA ALA A 84 0.25 14.51 13.37
C ALA A 84 -0.94 13.80 12.71
N LEU A 85 -1.11 12.49 12.91
CA LEU A 85 -2.24 11.76 12.36
C LEU A 85 -3.54 12.23 13.01
N LEU A 86 -3.57 12.37 14.34
CA LEU A 86 -4.74 12.84 15.07
C LEU A 86 -5.13 14.27 14.69
N THR A 87 -4.18 15.14 14.36
CA THR A 87 -4.49 16.50 13.90
C THR A 87 -5.07 16.52 12.48
N VAL A 88 -4.47 15.75 11.57
CA VAL A 88 -4.91 15.66 10.16
C VAL A 88 -6.27 14.96 10.03
N MET A 89 -6.53 13.97 10.89
CA MET A 89 -7.79 13.21 10.88
C MET A 89 -9.00 13.96 11.44
N LYS A 90 -8.84 15.18 11.97
CA LYS A 90 -9.95 15.93 12.59
C LYS A 90 -11.06 16.19 11.58
N GLY A 91 -12.19 15.52 11.74
CA GLY A 91 -13.36 15.61 10.86
C GLY A 91 -13.26 14.77 9.60
N LEU A 92 -12.38 13.76 9.58
CA LEU A 92 -12.40 12.62 8.67
C LEU A 92 -12.94 11.39 9.41
N ASN A 93 -13.42 10.39 8.67
CA ASN A 93 -13.80 9.12 9.28
C ASN A 93 -12.57 8.33 9.74
N VAL A 94 -12.68 7.62 10.86
CA VAL A 94 -11.58 6.89 11.52
C VAL A 94 -10.93 5.85 10.60
N TYR A 95 -11.69 5.23 9.67
CA TYR A 95 -11.13 4.26 8.74
C TYR A 95 -10.06 4.86 7.81
N PHE A 96 -10.00 6.19 7.61
CA PHE A 96 -8.92 6.81 6.84
C PHE A 96 -7.55 6.78 7.56
N ALA A 97 -7.52 6.47 8.86
CA ALA A 97 -6.27 6.30 9.62
C ALA A 97 -5.35 5.24 9.02
N ILE A 98 -5.94 4.18 8.45
CA ILE A 98 -5.18 3.02 7.95
C ILE A 98 -4.76 3.18 6.50
N THR A 99 -5.02 4.33 5.86
CA THR A 99 -4.69 4.56 4.45
C THR A 99 -3.22 4.25 4.14
N GLY A 100 -2.29 4.70 4.99
CA GLY A 100 -0.86 4.46 4.80
C GLY A 100 -0.40 3.03 5.11
N LEU A 101 -1.20 2.24 5.81
CA LEU A 101 -0.84 0.85 6.11
C LEU A 101 -0.81 -0.03 4.85
N PHE A 102 -1.61 0.31 3.84
CA PHE A 102 -1.63 -0.35 2.54
C PHE A 102 -0.35 -0.14 1.71
N ALA A 103 0.46 0.89 2.02
CA ALA A 103 1.75 1.10 1.37
C ALA A 103 2.85 0.15 1.87
N LEU A 104 2.74 -0.34 3.11
CA LEU A 104 3.79 -1.15 3.74
C LEU A 104 4.02 -2.49 3.01
N PRO A 105 2.98 -3.26 2.65
CA PRO A 105 3.16 -4.48 1.89
C PRO A 105 3.87 -4.27 0.56
N PHE A 106 3.69 -3.11 -0.09
CA PHE A 106 4.38 -2.80 -1.35
C PHE A 106 5.88 -2.53 -1.14
N LEU A 107 6.22 -1.71 -0.14
CA LEU A 107 7.61 -1.43 0.24
C LEU A 107 8.36 -2.70 0.66
N ILE A 108 7.74 -3.49 1.54
CA ILE A 108 8.33 -4.74 2.07
C ILE A 108 8.36 -5.82 0.98
N GLY A 109 7.27 -5.96 0.22
CA GLY A 109 7.12 -6.94 -0.84
C GLY A 109 8.14 -6.78 -1.95
N ALA A 110 8.51 -5.55 -2.30
CA ALA A 110 9.54 -5.29 -3.30
C ALA A 110 10.90 -5.89 -2.91
N GLY A 111 11.27 -5.80 -1.63
CA GLY A 111 12.51 -6.38 -1.10
C GLY A 111 12.45 -7.89 -0.86
N LEU A 112 11.30 -8.43 -0.46
CA LEU A 112 11.17 -9.85 -0.10
C LEU A 112 10.76 -10.77 -1.27
N ILE A 113 9.91 -10.28 -2.16
CA ILE A 113 9.31 -11.05 -3.26
C ILE A 113 10.06 -10.79 -4.57
N GLY A 114 10.46 -9.53 -4.82
CA GLY A 114 11.17 -9.12 -6.02
C GLY A 114 12.38 -10.02 -6.36
N PRO A 115 13.31 -10.28 -5.41
CA PRO A 115 14.45 -11.17 -5.66
C PRO A 115 14.08 -12.63 -5.92
N LYS A 116 12.88 -13.08 -5.52
CA LYS A 116 12.46 -14.48 -5.63
C LYS A 116 11.81 -14.81 -6.96
N ILE A 117 10.98 -13.90 -7.48
CA ILE A 117 10.24 -14.11 -8.75
C ILE A 117 10.75 -13.23 -9.90
N GLY A 118 11.70 -12.34 -9.65
CA GLY A 118 12.22 -11.36 -10.60
C GLY A 118 11.48 -10.01 -10.50
N VAL A 119 12.25 -8.91 -10.54
CA VAL A 119 11.72 -7.54 -10.37
C VAL A 119 10.70 -7.19 -11.45
N GLY A 120 10.95 -7.56 -12.70
CA GLY A 120 10.02 -7.31 -13.81
C GLY A 120 8.67 -8.00 -13.60
N LEU A 121 8.68 -9.28 -13.21
CA LEU A 121 7.45 -10.03 -12.93
C LEU A 121 6.71 -9.46 -11.71
N TYR A 122 7.43 -9.13 -10.63
CA TYR A 122 6.84 -8.50 -9.44
C TYR A 122 6.10 -7.21 -9.79
N LEU A 123 6.74 -6.29 -10.53
CA LEU A 123 6.13 -5.01 -10.89
C LEU A 123 4.89 -5.19 -11.75
N VAL A 124 4.94 -6.05 -12.77
CA VAL A 124 3.80 -6.27 -13.67
C VAL A 124 2.62 -6.92 -12.94
N ILE A 125 2.87 -7.85 -12.00
CA ILE A 125 1.81 -8.45 -11.17
C ILE A 125 1.19 -7.44 -10.21
N VAL A 126 2.01 -6.62 -9.54
CA VAL A 126 1.50 -5.57 -8.65
C VAL A 126 0.65 -4.59 -9.44
N LEU A 127 1.09 -4.18 -10.63
CA LEU A 127 0.31 -3.30 -11.52
C LEU A 127 -1.01 -3.97 -11.94
N ALA A 128 -1.00 -5.27 -12.27
CA ALA A 128 -2.23 -6.00 -12.60
C ALA A 128 -3.21 -6.04 -11.40
N GLY A 129 -2.70 -6.27 -10.19
CA GLY A 129 -3.48 -6.19 -8.95
C GLY A 129 -4.04 -4.81 -8.69
N GLN A 130 -3.23 -3.76 -8.89
CA GLN A 130 -3.62 -2.37 -8.75
C GLN A 130 -4.74 -1.98 -9.71
N MET A 131 -4.60 -2.31 -10.99
CA MET A 131 -5.61 -1.98 -12.00
C MET A 131 -6.91 -2.76 -11.75
N THR A 132 -6.80 -4.04 -11.36
CA THR A 132 -7.99 -4.82 -10.99
C THR A 132 -8.70 -4.20 -9.79
N GLY A 133 -7.96 -3.87 -8.72
CA GLY A 133 -8.52 -3.24 -7.53
C GLY A 133 -9.13 -1.87 -7.81
N ALA A 134 -8.49 -1.06 -8.65
CA ALA A 134 -9.00 0.25 -9.06
C ALA A 134 -10.35 0.12 -9.76
N VAL A 135 -10.48 -0.81 -10.72
CA VAL A 135 -11.73 -1.04 -11.45
C VAL A 135 -12.83 -1.58 -10.54
N VAL A 136 -12.50 -2.48 -9.62
CA VAL A 136 -13.46 -2.96 -8.60
C VAL A 136 -13.96 -1.79 -7.75
N HIS A 137 -13.04 -0.96 -7.25
CA HIS A 137 -13.39 0.18 -6.41
C HIS A 137 -14.20 1.25 -7.14
N ASP A 138 -13.88 1.50 -8.40
CA ASP A 138 -14.61 2.39 -9.31
C ASP A 138 -16.05 1.93 -9.53
N HIS A 139 -16.25 0.62 -9.70
CA HIS A 139 -17.57 0.05 -9.93
C HIS A 139 -18.48 0.19 -8.70
N PHE A 140 -17.93 -0.01 -7.50
CA PHE A 140 -18.69 0.11 -6.26
C PHE A 140 -18.78 1.53 -5.71
N GLY A 141 -18.03 2.50 -6.25
CA GLY A 141 -17.99 3.87 -5.72
C GLY A 141 -17.45 3.94 -4.28
N THR A 142 -16.56 3.02 -3.92
CA THR A 142 -16.05 2.84 -2.55
C THR A 142 -15.51 4.14 -1.96
N PHE A 143 -15.71 4.33 -0.65
CA PHE A 143 -15.30 5.53 0.09
C PHE A 143 -15.94 6.84 -0.40
N GLY A 144 -17.12 6.75 -1.05
CA GLY A 144 -17.84 7.92 -1.57
C GLY A 144 -17.27 8.47 -2.88
N ASN A 145 -16.46 7.68 -3.58
CA ASN A 145 -15.95 8.04 -4.90
C ASN A 145 -17.02 7.91 -5.99
N ALA A 146 -16.79 8.61 -7.11
CA ALA A 146 -17.69 8.58 -8.25
C ALA A 146 -17.76 7.15 -8.83
N ILE A 147 -18.99 6.66 -9.02
CA ILE A 147 -19.22 5.34 -9.61
C ILE A 147 -18.89 5.42 -11.10
N HIS A 148 -17.86 4.70 -11.52
CA HIS A 148 -17.59 4.47 -12.92
C HIS A 148 -18.06 3.06 -13.26
N ARG A 149 -19.10 2.97 -14.10
CA ARG A 149 -19.70 1.67 -14.45
C ARG A 149 -18.66 0.74 -15.05
N PHE A 150 -18.73 -0.53 -14.64
CA PHE A 150 -17.92 -1.58 -15.22
C PHE A 150 -18.42 -1.83 -16.64
N ASP A 151 -17.52 -1.73 -17.61
CA ASP A 151 -17.83 -1.96 -19.03
C ASP A 151 -16.92 -3.06 -19.58
N LEU A 152 -17.37 -3.73 -20.65
CA LEU A 152 -16.72 -4.87 -21.27
C LEU A 152 -15.27 -4.54 -21.69
N LEU A 153 -15.00 -3.30 -22.12
CA LEU A 153 -13.65 -2.83 -22.44
C LEU A 153 -12.70 -2.85 -21.22
N ARG A 154 -13.18 -2.47 -20.03
CA ARG A 154 -12.38 -2.53 -18.79
C ARG A 154 -12.10 -3.98 -18.41
N ALA A 155 -13.09 -4.87 -18.59
CA ALA A 155 -12.91 -6.30 -18.37
C ALA A 155 -11.82 -6.87 -19.31
N LEU A 156 -11.92 -6.58 -20.61
CA LEU A 156 -10.92 -7.00 -21.61
C LEU A 156 -9.53 -6.44 -21.30
N GLY A 157 -9.43 -5.19 -20.84
CA GLY A 157 -8.17 -4.60 -20.40
C GLY A 157 -7.53 -5.34 -19.23
N ILE A 158 -8.32 -5.74 -18.23
CA ILE A 158 -7.83 -6.57 -17.11
C ILE A 158 -7.37 -7.95 -17.61
N PHE A 159 -8.15 -8.60 -18.48
CA PHE A 159 -7.74 -9.88 -19.08
C PHE A 159 -6.44 -9.76 -19.89
N ALA A 160 -6.27 -8.69 -20.66
CA ALA A 160 -5.04 -8.42 -21.40
C ALA A 160 -3.85 -8.20 -20.45
N LEU A 161 -4.03 -7.49 -19.33
CA LEU A 161 -3.03 -7.32 -18.28
C LEU A 161 -2.61 -8.65 -17.65
N LEU A 162 -3.59 -9.49 -17.29
CA LEU A 162 -3.32 -10.83 -16.72
C LEU A 162 -2.63 -11.74 -17.74
N THR A 163 -2.99 -11.64 -19.02
CA THR A 163 -2.27 -12.35 -20.08
C THR A 163 -0.84 -11.85 -20.21
N GLY A 164 -0.62 -10.53 -20.13
CA GLY A 164 0.70 -9.91 -20.08
C GLY A 164 1.56 -10.42 -18.92
N VAL A 165 0.97 -10.57 -17.72
CA VAL A 165 1.64 -11.19 -16.56
C VAL A 165 2.12 -12.61 -16.89
N VAL A 166 1.26 -13.44 -17.50
CA VAL A 166 1.60 -14.82 -17.89
C VAL A 166 2.74 -14.84 -18.92
N LEU A 167 2.70 -13.94 -19.90
CA LEU A 167 3.75 -13.81 -20.91
C LEU A 167 5.10 -13.36 -20.29
N VAL A 168 5.07 -12.38 -19.37
CA VAL A 168 6.27 -11.86 -18.69
C VAL A 168 6.90 -12.90 -17.78
N ARG A 169 6.08 -13.72 -17.10
CA ARG A 169 6.58 -14.86 -16.33
C ARG A 169 7.36 -15.84 -17.20
N GLY A 170 7.00 -15.94 -18.47
CA GLY A 170 7.47 -16.96 -19.39
C GLY A 170 6.76 -18.28 -19.12
N VAL A 171 6.46 -19.02 -20.19
CA VAL A 171 6.01 -20.41 -20.11
C VAL A 171 7.27 -21.26 -19.88
N ARG A 172 7.64 -21.44 -18.61
CA ARG A 172 8.65 -22.43 -18.18
C ARG A 172 8.01 -23.39 -17.21
#